data_AF-A0A1W6MMQ0-F1
#
_entry.id   AF-A0A1W6MMQ0-F1
#
_cell.length_a   1.000
_cell.length_b   1.000
_cell.length_c   1.000
_cell.angle_alpha   90.00
_cell.angle_beta   90.00
_cell.angle_gamma   90.00
#
_symmetry.space_group_name_H-M   'P 1'
#
loop_
_entity.id
_entity.type
_entity.pdbx_description
1 polymer ?
#
loop_
_entity_poly.entity_id
_entity_poly.type
_entity_poly.pdbx_seq_one_letter_code
_entity_poly.pdbx_strand_id
1 'polypeptide(L)'
;MNFPIFDSHLLFSADRPEFKIYIDKVLTEKLKALDAPVEISVNVVSADDIEIEDRDWIYNASLFDIYASVPFIENKVIQTSKAYTDFLEKFDSFLNIFKSMSQIEGMTLAPFALYFNFENKYVLKFLFHPKPKDIDYVSMLSSAFETIAHLHQEKESELKNTIHNSYSRRNNKKYLTFSEDSWKVLNPLLEVGKEITKNYRKDRDWRVKKPHIMLNQDNFTHRFIFDSNWVLVFDHLETMLIQPNDVALYSNISERCLKQAREFYDKVILPRHKQWSGSFPSLEIQKEYYDYFEIIIEAVIFAYTALEAFANICIPFGWEYQTEANGVKTIYSKEAIERKFPLRDKFKKIIRPILNTSDPSQENWWMSFTELENLRNEIIHTKQSKSEERYAKLLSQSIFNIVKNHQDIIQFYGKHISKYKTELLEEYPYEFGYDDIIPGLMTDKNYWKSYKSIRNINFDRSGEEE
;
A
#
# COMPACT_ATOMS: atom_id res chain seq x y z
N MET A 1 25.31 0.36 13.59
CA MET A 1 24.20 -0.42 14.17
C MET A 1 24.18 -0.02 15.63
N ASN A 2 23.25 0.84 16.03
CA ASN A 2 23.30 1.54 17.32
C ASN A 2 22.48 0.78 18.36
N PHE A 3 22.75 -0.51 18.52
CA PHE A 3 22.20 -1.28 19.63
C PHE A 3 23.23 -1.24 20.77
N PRO A 4 22.87 -0.74 21.96
CA PRO A 4 23.81 -0.61 23.07
C PRO A 4 24.27 -1.98 23.55
N ILE A 5 25.52 -2.06 24.01
CA ILE A 5 26.07 -3.24 24.68
C ILE A 5 25.75 -3.13 26.17
N PHE A 6 25.11 -4.15 26.73
CA PHE A 6 24.76 -4.24 28.15
C PHE A 6 24.66 -5.71 28.57
N ASP A 7 24.97 -5.99 29.84
CA ASP A 7 25.01 -7.36 30.39
C ASP A 7 23.75 -7.74 31.17
N SER A 8 22.89 -6.76 31.49
CA SER A 8 21.64 -7.00 32.22
C SER A 8 20.56 -7.61 31.33
N HIS A 9 19.49 -8.13 31.94
CA HIS A 9 18.35 -8.66 31.20
C HIS A 9 17.66 -7.59 30.34
N LEU A 10 17.44 -6.39 30.92
CA LEU A 10 16.88 -5.22 30.24
C LEU A 10 17.77 -4.00 30.46
N LEU A 11 17.84 -3.11 29.48
CA LEU A 11 18.43 -1.77 29.60
C LEU A 11 17.35 -0.73 29.36
N PHE A 12 17.24 0.24 30.27
CA PHE A 12 16.36 1.39 30.14
C PHE A 12 17.18 2.63 29.81
N SER A 13 16.83 3.30 28.71
CA SER A 13 17.50 4.52 28.25
C SER A 13 16.55 5.70 28.30
N ALA A 14 16.95 6.77 28.98
CA ALA A 14 16.18 8.00 29.08
C ALA A 14 17.05 9.23 28.78
N ASP A 15 16.41 10.32 28.35
CA ASP A 15 17.06 11.62 28.13
C ASP A 15 17.20 12.44 29.43
N ARG A 16 16.42 12.09 30.45
CA ARG A 16 16.32 12.81 31.73
C ARG A 16 16.93 12.05 32.90
N PRO A 17 17.86 12.65 33.67
CA PRO A 17 18.41 12.05 34.89
C PRO A 17 17.35 11.67 35.93
N GLU A 18 16.24 12.41 36.01
CA GLU A 18 15.13 12.15 36.93
C GLU A 18 14.45 10.82 36.64
N PHE A 19 14.33 10.45 35.35
CA PHE A 19 13.77 9.16 34.95
C PHE A 19 14.65 8.02 35.41
N LYS A 20 15.98 8.17 35.34
CA LYS A 20 16.91 7.17 35.89
C LYS A 20 16.69 6.95 37.38
N ILE A 21 16.63 8.02 38.17
CA ILE A 21 16.38 7.93 39.62
C ILE A 21 15.05 7.22 39.90
N TYR A 22 14.01 7.53 39.11
CA TYR A 22 12.70 6.91 39.26
C TYR A 22 12.72 5.41 38.90
N ILE A 23 13.35 5.03 37.79
CA ILE A 23 13.50 3.63 37.37
C ILE A 23 14.27 2.84 38.46
N ASP A 24 15.39 3.38 38.95
CA ASP A 24 16.20 2.73 39.96
C ASP A 24 15.41 2.48 41.26
N LYS A 25 14.72 3.48 41.79
CA LYS A 25 14.00 3.38 43.07
C LYS A 25 12.68 2.63 42.98
N VAL A 26 11.92 2.81 41.91
CA VAL A 26 10.53 2.34 41.85
C VAL A 26 10.41 1.00 41.15
N LEU A 27 11.33 0.67 40.24
CA LEU A 27 11.35 -0.59 39.52
C LEU A 27 12.53 -1.47 39.95
N THR A 28 13.77 -1.01 39.79
CA THR A 28 14.97 -1.83 40.00
C THR A 28 15.11 -2.32 41.44
N GLU A 29 14.98 -1.44 42.44
CA GLU A 29 15.05 -1.82 43.86
C GLU A 29 13.95 -2.81 44.27
N LYS A 30 12.73 -2.63 43.75
CA LYS A 30 11.60 -3.53 44.04
C LYS A 30 11.80 -4.92 43.43
N LEU A 31 12.41 -5.00 42.25
CA LEU A 31 12.74 -6.28 41.62
C LEU A 31 13.89 -6.96 42.35
N LYS A 32 14.93 -6.25 42.79
CA LYS A 32 16.05 -6.81 43.55
C LYS A 32 15.65 -7.51 44.84
N ALA A 33 14.50 -7.16 45.42
CA ALA A 33 13.96 -7.82 46.60
C ALA A 33 13.33 -9.19 46.32
N LEU A 34 13.21 -9.59 45.05
CA LEU A 34 12.64 -10.87 44.62
C LEU A 34 13.72 -11.93 44.39
N ASP A 35 13.30 -13.20 44.35
CA ASP A 35 14.18 -14.32 44.04
C ASP A 35 14.44 -14.41 42.52
N ALA A 36 15.71 -14.57 42.13
CA ALA A 36 16.19 -14.60 40.74
C ALA A 36 15.61 -13.50 39.80
N PRO A 37 15.73 -12.21 40.17
CA PRO A 37 14.98 -11.13 39.54
C PRO A 37 15.40 -10.83 38.10
N VAL A 38 14.54 -10.11 37.38
CA VAL A 38 14.91 -9.49 36.11
C VAL A 38 15.87 -8.34 36.40
N GLU A 39 17.12 -8.51 35.99
CA GLU A 39 18.17 -7.50 36.15
C GLU A 39 17.97 -6.35 35.16
N ILE A 40 17.91 -5.13 35.70
CA ILE A 40 17.73 -3.90 34.92
C ILE A 40 18.95 -3.02 35.09
N SER A 41 19.47 -2.52 33.97
CA SER A 41 20.42 -1.41 33.95
C SER A 41 19.76 -0.17 33.37
N VAL A 42 20.29 1.02 33.72
CA VAL A 42 19.73 2.30 33.29
C VAL A 42 20.83 3.23 32.81
N ASN A 43 20.72 3.72 31.59
CA ASN A 43 21.59 4.76 31.02
C ASN A 43 20.82 6.06 30.78
N VAL A 44 21.55 7.18 30.88
CA VAL A 44 21.05 8.51 30.50
C VAL A 44 21.83 8.94 29.27
N VAL A 45 21.12 9.25 28.19
CA VAL A 45 21.71 9.68 26.91
C VAL A 45 21.38 11.16 26.74
N SER A 46 22.32 11.97 26.22
CA SER A 46 22.06 13.40 26.03
C SER A 46 21.01 13.61 24.95
N ALA A 47 20.15 14.62 25.11
CA ALA A 47 19.13 14.96 24.11
C ALA A 47 19.75 15.31 22.74
N ASP A 48 20.94 15.93 22.73
CA ASP A 48 21.66 16.32 21.52
C ASP A 48 22.16 15.10 20.71
N ASP A 49 22.47 13.98 21.38
CA ASP A 49 22.86 12.73 20.72
C ASP A 49 21.64 12.02 20.08
N ILE A 50 20.44 12.25 20.61
CA ILE A 50 19.19 11.63 20.15
C ILE A 50 18.64 12.35 18.90
N GLU A 51 18.72 13.69 18.84
CA GLU A 51 18.16 14.49 17.72
C GLU A 51 18.86 14.28 16.37
N ILE A 52 20.15 13.87 16.37
CA ILE A 52 20.92 13.64 15.14
C ILE A 52 20.66 12.24 14.57
N GLU A 53 20.41 11.24 15.42
CA GLU A 53 20.20 9.85 14.98
C GLU A 53 18.73 9.51 14.63
N ASP A 54 17.75 10.22 15.19
CA ASP A 54 16.33 9.86 15.13
C ASP A 54 15.47 10.79 14.25
N ARG A 55 16.05 11.45 13.23
CA ARG A 55 15.28 11.85 12.02
C ARG A 55 14.89 10.62 11.20
N ASP A 56 14.22 9.69 11.85
CA ASP A 56 13.66 8.49 11.26
C ASP A 56 12.41 8.83 10.46
N TRP A 57 12.12 7.99 9.47
CA TRP A 57 10.96 8.16 8.60
C TRP A 57 9.63 8.02 9.35
N ILE A 58 9.69 7.41 10.53
CA ILE A 58 8.56 7.24 11.44
C ILE A 58 8.87 8.06 12.68
N TYR A 59 8.18 9.17 12.84
CA TYR A 59 8.22 9.92 14.09
C TYR A 59 7.48 9.12 15.16
N ASN A 60 8.24 8.58 16.12
CA ASN A 60 7.67 7.97 17.32
C ASN A 60 8.55 8.33 18.52
N ALA A 61 8.19 9.44 19.16
CA ALA A 61 8.83 9.88 20.39
C ALA A 61 8.27 9.08 21.59
N SER A 62 9.20 8.51 22.36
CA SER A 62 8.98 7.81 23.62
C SER A 62 9.59 8.61 24.77
N LEU A 63 9.05 8.47 25.98
CA LEU A 63 9.65 9.10 27.18
C LEU A 63 10.93 8.38 27.62
N PHE A 64 11.01 7.07 27.38
CA PHE A 64 12.21 6.26 27.57
C PHE A 64 12.19 5.04 26.65
N ASP A 65 13.34 4.45 26.40
CA ASP A 65 13.50 3.28 25.56
C ASP A 65 13.89 2.05 26.39
N ILE A 66 13.36 0.89 26.02
CA ILE A 66 13.66 -0.39 26.64
C ILE A 66 14.42 -1.23 25.61
N TYR A 67 15.55 -1.79 25.99
CA TYR A 67 16.33 -2.73 25.17
C TYR A 67 16.30 -4.10 25.83
N ALA A 68 15.89 -5.13 25.09
CA ALA A 68 15.84 -6.50 25.58
C ALA A 68 17.04 -7.31 25.10
N SER A 69 17.64 -8.07 26.03
CA SER A 69 18.73 -8.98 25.73
C SER A 69 18.21 -10.37 25.34
N VAL A 70 19.00 -11.14 24.59
CA VAL A 70 18.69 -12.55 24.27
C VAL A 70 18.55 -13.40 25.54
N PRO A 71 19.43 -13.32 26.55
CA PRO A 71 19.27 -14.07 27.80
C PRO A 71 17.95 -13.80 28.54
N PHE A 72 17.40 -12.57 28.47
CA PHE A 72 16.08 -12.28 29.03
C PHE A 72 14.98 -13.05 28.31
N ILE A 73 14.99 -13.06 26.98
CA ILE A 73 14.01 -13.78 26.18
C ILE A 73 14.10 -15.29 26.45
N GLU A 74 15.31 -15.86 26.43
CA GLU A 74 15.53 -17.30 26.58
C GLU A 74 15.24 -17.81 27.99
N ASN A 75 15.73 -17.12 29.01
CA ASN A 75 15.71 -17.64 30.38
C ASN A 75 14.51 -17.16 31.19
N LYS A 76 13.87 -16.05 30.80
CA LYS A 76 12.78 -15.46 31.57
C LYS A 76 11.44 -15.52 30.86
N VAL A 77 11.37 -15.09 29.59
CA VAL A 77 10.12 -15.01 28.82
C VAL A 77 9.68 -16.37 28.32
N ILE A 78 10.51 -17.09 27.57
CA ILE A 78 10.18 -18.41 26.98
C ILE A 78 9.77 -19.43 28.04
N GLN A 79 10.41 -19.38 29.20
CA GLN A 79 10.13 -20.29 30.31
C GLN A 79 8.93 -19.85 31.15
N THR A 80 8.29 -18.72 30.83
CA THR A 80 7.25 -18.06 31.64
C THR A 80 7.63 -18.04 33.11
N SER A 81 8.88 -17.61 33.37
CA SER A 81 9.45 -17.67 34.72
C SER A 81 8.66 -16.78 35.67
N LYS A 82 8.65 -17.13 36.96
CA LYS A 82 8.04 -16.26 38.00
C LYS A 82 8.66 -14.85 37.99
N ALA A 83 9.96 -14.75 37.72
CA ALA A 83 10.64 -13.45 37.60
C ALA A 83 10.08 -12.58 36.46
N TYR A 84 9.63 -13.20 35.36
CA TYR A 84 8.98 -12.50 34.25
C TYR A 84 7.58 -11.97 34.63
N THR A 85 6.76 -12.81 35.27
CA THR A 85 5.43 -12.38 35.74
C THR A 85 5.53 -11.29 36.80
N ASP A 86 6.45 -11.45 37.76
CA ASP A 86 6.71 -10.44 38.80
C ASP A 86 7.19 -9.12 38.16
N PHE A 87 8.02 -9.19 37.11
CA PHE A 87 8.45 -8.01 36.36
C PHE A 87 7.26 -7.26 35.75
N LEU A 88 6.36 -7.95 35.03
CA LEU A 88 5.19 -7.30 34.40
C LEU A 88 4.30 -6.60 35.44
N GLU A 89 4.05 -7.23 36.58
CA GLU A 89 3.27 -6.62 37.66
C GLU A 89 3.92 -5.35 38.24
N LYS A 90 5.23 -5.39 38.51
CA LYS A 90 5.96 -4.20 39.01
C LYS A 90 6.06 -3.13 37.93
N PHE A 91 6.20 -3.52 36.67
CA PHE A 91 6.27 -2.61 35.54
C PHE A 91 4.95 -1.87 35.33
N ASP A 92 3.78 -2.52 35.48
CA ASP A 92 2.49 -1.83 35.40
C ASP A 92 2.36 -0.70 36.43
N SER A 93 2.75 -1.01 37.68
CA SER A 93 2.75 -0.03 38.76
C SER A 93 3.70 1.14 38.47
N PHE A 94 4.87 0.86 37.90
CA PHE A 94 5.87 1.85 37.51
C PHE A 94 5.37 2.76 36.36
N LEU A 95 4.64 2.20 35.38
CA LEU A 95 4.16 2.96 34.22
C LEU A 95 3.13 4.03 34.56
N ASN A 96 2.47 3.97 35.71
CA ASN A 96 1.37 4.88 36.04
C ASN A 96 1.74 6.37 35.95
N ILE A 97 2.97 6.76 36.29
CA ILE A 97 3.43 8.15 36.14
C ILE A 97 3.65 8.53 34.67
N PHE A 98 4.13 7.62 33.85
CA PHE A 98 4.36 7.88 32.41
C PHE A 98 3.05 7.87 31.61
N LYS A 99 2.05 7.10 32.06
CA LYS A 99 0.68 7.11 31.49
C LYS A 99 0.02 8.48 31.63
N SER A 100 0.29 9.24 32.69
CA SER A 100 -0.24 10.60 32.83
C SER A 100 0.57 11.64 32.04
N MET A 101 1.89 11.45 31.92
CA MET A 101 2.76 12.33 31.14
C MET A 101 2.59 12.19 29.62
N SER A 102 2.05 11.07 29.14
CA SER A 102 1.86 10.81 27.71
C SER A 102 0.66 11.54 27.07
N GLN A 103 -0.09 12.34 27.83
CA GLN A 103 -1.33 13.03 27.39
C GLN A 103 -1.23 14.57 27.37
N ILE A 104 -0.04 15.14 27.23
CA ILE A 104 0.16 16.60 27.35
C ILE A 104 -0.07 17.31 26.00
N GLU A 105 -0.87 18.40 26.01
CA GLU A 105 -0.99 19.40 24.93
C GLU A 105 -1.30 18.86 23.52
N GLY A 106 -2.22 17.90 23.40
CA GLY A 106 -2.71 17.44 22.09
C GLY A 106 -1.74 16.58 21.29
N MET A 107 -0.54 16.30 21.82
CA MET A 107 0.37 15.27 21.30
C MET A 107 0.32 14.04 22.19
N THR A 108 -0.04 12.89 21.61
CA THR A 108 0.03 11.59 22.30
C THR A 108 1.39 10.96 22.08
N LEU A 109 2.22 10.93 23.12
CA LEU A 109 3.52 10.26 23.11
C LEU A 109 3.36 8.82 23.65
N ALA A 110 4.15 7.88 23.14
CA ALA A 110 4.24 6.58 23.78
C ALA A 110 5.03 6.72 25.11
N PRO A 111 4.62 6.07 26.21
CA PRO A 111 5.46 6.03 27.41
C PRO A 111 6.85 5.46 27.11
N PHE A 112 6.92 4.44 26.25
CA PHE A 112 8.19 3.82 25.86
C PHE A 112 8.16 3.21 24.46
N ALA A 113 9.34 2.87 23.95
CA ALA A 113 9.54 1.96 22.83
C ALA A 113 10.37 0.75 23.29
N LEU A 114 10.22 -0.40 22.61
CA LEU A 114 11.03 -1.59 22.87
C LEU A 114 11.94 -1.89 21.67
N TYR A 115 13.20 -2.18 21.96
CA TYR A 115 14.24 -2.52 20.99
C TYR A 115 14.77 -3.93 21.24
N PHE A 116 15.03 -4.65 20.16
CA PHE A 116 15.64 -5.98 20.20
C PHE A 116 16.62 -6.18 19.05
N ASN A 117 17.80 -6.73 19.36
CA ASN A 117 18.77 -7.13 18.34
C ASN A 117 18.37 -8.49 17.75
N PHE A 118 17.94 -8.46 16.50
CA PHE A 118 17.44 -9.63 15.79
C PHE A 118 18.49 -10.15 14.80
N GLU A 119 18.92 -11.40 15.04
CA GLU A 119 19.88 -12.14 14.20
C GLU A 119 21.21 -11.42 13.95
N ASN A 120 21.61 -10.51 14.84
CA ASN A 120 22.79 -9.63 14.67
C ASN A 120 22.78 -8.83 13.36
N LYS A 121 21.60 -8.67 12.74
CA LYS A 121 21.43 -8.06 11.43
C LYS A 121 20.52 -6.85 11.49
N TYR A 122 19.47 -6.92 12.29
CA TYR A 122 18.44 -5.88 12.38
C TYR A 122 18.20 -5.46 13.83
N VAL A 123 17.76 -4.22 14.02
CA VAL A 123 17.21 -3.77 15.30
C VAL A 123 15.71 -3.64 15.15
N LEU A 124 14.95 -4.50 15.83
CA LEU A 124 13.48 -4.39 15.85
C LEU A 124 13.10 -3.29 16.83
N LYS A 125 12.32 -2.29 16.39
CA LYS A 125 11.74 -1.22 17.20
C LYS A 125 10.22 -1.41 17.24
N PHE A 126 9.70 -1.79 18.40
CA PHE A 126 8.27 -1.95 18.67
C PHE A 126 7.69 -0.62 19.11
N LEU A 127 6.70 -0.14 18.37
CA LEU A 127 6.03 1.14 18.58
C LEU A 127 4.76 0.92 19.40
N PHE A 128 4.69 1.56 20.56
CA PHE A 128 3.53 1.47 21.46
C PHE A 128 2.49 2.57 21.18
N HIS A 129 2.59 3.24 20.03
CA HIS A 129 1.61 4.22 19.56
C HIS A 129 1.26 3.97 18.08
N PRO A 130 -0.02 4.03 17.68
CA PRO A 130 -1.20 4.26 18.53
C PRO A 130 -1.53 3.06 19.44
N LYS A 131 -2.04 3.33 20.65
CA LYS A 131 -2.50 2.30 21.58
C LYS A 131 -3.94 1.87 21.23
N PRO A 132 -4.24 0.56 21.07
CA PRO A 132 -5.61 0.08 20.95
C PRO A 132 -6.46 0.47 22.18
N LYS A 133 -7.78 0.62 22.01
CA LYS A 133 -8.68 1.05 23.10
C LYS A 133 -8.67 0.05 24.27
N ASP A 134 -8.77 -1.23 23.95
CA ASP A 134 -9.05 -2.29 24.93
C ASP A 134 -7.82 -3.05 25.42
N ILE A 135 -6.61 -2.57 25.08
CA ILE A 135 -5.35 -3.21 25.45
C ILE A 135 -4.47 -2.20 26.18
N ASP A 136 -4.00 -2.57 27.37
CA ASP A 136 -3.06 -1.74 28.14
C ASP A 136 -1.61 -1.94 27.66
N TYR A 137 -0.72 -1.01 28.05
CA TYR A 137 0.67 -1.03 27.61
C TYR A 137 1.47 -2.24 28.09
N VAL A 138 1.12 -2.84 29.23
CA VAL A 138 1.81 -4.00 29.79
C VAL A 138 1.40 -5.26 29.04
N SER A 139 0.12 -5.40 28.73
CA SER A 139 -0.36 -6.46 27.83
C SER A 139 0.30 -6.37 26.46
N MET A 140 0.42 -5.16 25.88
CA MET A 140 1.17 -4.97 24.63
C MET A 140 2.65 -5.35 24.78
N LEU A 141 3.29 -5.01 25.91
CA LEU A 141 4.71 -5.31 26.15
C LEU A 141 4.94 -6.81 26.30
N SER A 142 4.06 -7.51 27.04
CA SER A 142 4.09 -8.97 27.13
C SER A 142 4.00 -9.60 25.74
N SER A 143 3.00 -9.17 24.96
CA SER A 143 2.83 -9.63 23.58
C SER A 143 4.06 -9.35 22.69
N ALA A 144 4.75 -8.22 22.90
CA ALA A 144 5.98 -7.91 22.18
C ALA A 144 7.11 -8.89 22.54
N PHE A 145 7.30 -9.19 23.82
CA PHE A 145 8.28 -10.18 24.26
C PHE A 145 7.96 -11.59 23.77
N GLU A 146 6.69 -11.98 23.80
CA GLU A 146 6.22 -13.25 23.24
C GLU A 146 6.47 -13.33 21.73
N THR A 147 6.25 -12.23 21.01
CA THR A 147 6.56 -12.13 19.57
C THR A 147 8.06 -12.28 19.32
N ILE A 148 8.90 -11.63 20.13
CA ILE A 148 10.37 -11.76 20.05
C ILE A 148 10.79 -13.21 20.34
N ALA A 149 10.23 -13.83 21.38
CA ALA A 149 10.48 -15.23 21.73
C ALA A 149 10.14 -16.17 20.58
N HIS A 150 8.97 -15.98 19.96
CA HIS A 150 8.54 -16.74 18.79
C HIS A 150 9.48 -16.54 17.59
N LEU A 151 9.87 -15.30 17.28
CA LEU A 151 10.83 -15.00 16.21
C LEU A 151 12.22 -15.61 16.45
N HIS A 152 12.62 -15.74 17.72
CA HIS A 152 13.89 -16.33 18.14
C HIS A 152 13.88 -17.86 18.05
N GLN A 153 12.76 -18.50 18.40
CA GLN A 153 12.60 -19.96 18.37
C GLN A 153 12.34 -20.50 16.95
N GLU A 154 11.55 -19.80 16.15
CA GLU A 154 11.15 -20.28 14.82
C GLU A 154 12.21 -20.02 13.76
N LYS A 155 12.49 -21.04 12.94
CA LYS A 155 13.40 -20.92 11.80
C LYS A 155 12.81 -20.05 10.70
N GLU A 156 11.54 -20.28 10.34
CA GLU A 156 10.81 -19.53 9.32
C GLU A 156 9.39 -19.25 9.77
N SER A 157 8.95 -18.01 9.58
CA SER A 157 7.57 -17.58 9.83
C SER A 157 7.18 -16.47 8.86
N GLU A 158 5.89 -16.26 8.63
CA GLU A 158 5.40 -15.18 7.76
C GLU A 158 5.86 -13.80 8.27
N LEU A 159 5.82 -13.59 9.58
CA LEU A 159 6.30 -12.35 10.20
C LEU A 159 7.81 -12.16 9.98
N LYS A 160 8.60 -13.23 10.16
CA LYS A 160 10.05 -13.21 9.93
C LYS A 160 10.39 -12.89 8.47
N ASN A 161 9.69 -13.50 7.53
CA ASN A 161 9.82 -13.19 6.09
C ASN A 161 9.45 -11.74 5.80
N THR A 162 8.41 -11.22 6.44
CA THR A 162 7.99 -9.82 6.29
C THR A 162 9.04 -8.85 6.85
N ILE A 163 9.64 -9.14 8.01
CA ILE A 163 10.74 -8.34 8.59
C ILE A 163 11.91 -8.30 7.61
N HIS A 164 12.31 -9.45 7.08
CA HIS A 164 13.41 -9.56 6.11
C HIS A 164 13.18 -8.74 4.84
N ASN A 165 11.95 -8.78 4.31
CA ASN A 165 11.59 -8.16 3.03
C ASN A 165 11.20 -6.68 3.16
N SER A 166 10.89 -6.20 4.37
CA SER A 166 10.58 -4.78 4.60
C SER A 166 11.81 -3.90 4.40
N TYR A 167 11.61 -2.61 4.11
CA TYR A 167 12.73 -1.66 3.98
C TYR A 167 13.37 -1.37 5.34
N SER A 168 14.70 -1.21 5.36
CA SER A 168 15.45 -0.63 6.49
C SER A 168 16.48 0.35 5.95
N ARG A 169 16.69 1.45 6.68
CA ARG A 169 17.78 2.40 6.39
C ARG A 169 19.13 1.79 6.77
N ARG A 170 20.21 2.56 6.61
CA ARG A 170 21.58 2.20 7.03
C ARG A 170 21.70 1.83 8.51
N ASN A 171 20.78 2.29 9.36
CA ASN A 171 20.73 1.93 10.77
C ASN A 171 20.22 0.49 11.02
N ASN A 172 19.76 -0.22 9.98
CA ASN A 172 19.17 -1.55 10.02
C ASN A 172 17.97 -1.68 10.99
N LYS A 173 17.29 -0.57 11.32
CA LYS A 173 16.09 -0.59 12.15
C LYS A 173 14.89 -1.10 11.34
N LYS A 174 14.06 -1.92 11.98
CA LYS A 174 12.78 -2.46 11.46
C LYS A 174 11.69 -2.10 12.46
N TYR A 175 10.57 -1.58 11.98
CA TYR A 175 9.52 -1.06 12.87
C TYR A 175 8.36 -2.05 12.96
N LEU A 176 7.83 -2.24 14.16
CA LEU A 176 6.64 -3.04 14.39
C LEU A 176 5.58 -2.18 15.07
N THR A 177 4.34 -2.27 14.61
CA THR A 177 3.18 -1.61 15.21
C THR A 177 2.18 -2.67 15.64
N PHE A 178 1.40 -2.36 16.68
CA PHE A 178 0.39 -3.28 17.18
C PHE A 178 -0.99 -2.95 16.57
N SER A 179 -1.60 -3.91 15.89
CA SER A 179 -2.90 -3.74 15.22
C SER A 179 -3.59 -5.08 15.06
N GLU A 180 -4.93 -5.14 15.21
CA GLU A 180 -5.68 -6.40 15.13
C GLU A 180 -5.07 -7.48 16.05
N ASP A 181 -4.83 -7.10 17.31
CA ASP A 181 -4.32 -7.97 18.38
C ASP A 181 -2.98 -8.68 18.07
N SER A 182 -2.18 -8.14 17.15
CA SER A 182 -0.89 -8.70 16.76
C SER A 182 0.12 -7.62 16.36
N TRP A 183 1.41 -7.94 16.50
CA TRP A 183 2.50 -7.10 16.01
C TRP A 183 2.71 -7.30 14.51
N LYS A 184 2.60 -6.21 13.76
CA LYS A 184 2.79 -6.19 12.30
C LYS A 184 3.97 -5.31 11.93
N VAL A 185 4.70 -5.69 10.89
CA VAL A 185 5.81 -4.90 10.36
C VAL A 185 5.26 -3.62 9.73
N LEU A 186 5.76 -2.49 10.20
CA LEU A 186 5.50 -1.18 9.64
C LEU A 186 6.62 -0.82 8.67
N ASN A 187 6.32 -0.71 7.39
CA ASN A 187 7.31 -0.34 6.37
C ASN A 187 7.33 1.20 6.22
N PRO A 188 8.40 1.88 6.67
CA PRO A 188 8.45 3.34 6.63
C PRO A 188 8.28 3.92 5.23
N LEU A 189 8.75 3.20 4.20
CA LEU A 189 8.66 3.65 2.81
C LEU A 189 7.22 3.75 2.33
N LEU A 190 6.37 2.84 2.77
CA LEU A 190 4.96 2.85 2.43
C LEU A 190 4.23 3.99 3.16
N GLU A 191 4.56 4.25 4.43
CA GLU A 191 3.93 5.33 5.20
C GLU A 191 4.30 6.72 4.68
N VAL A 192 5.59 6.94 4.37
CA VAL A 192 6.02 8.19 3.73
C VAL A 192 5.40 8.30 2.33
N GLY A 193 5.32 7.20 1.57
CA GLY A 193 4.67 7.15 0.27
C GLY A 193 3.19 7.56 0.32
N LYS A 194 2.43 7.06 1.29
CA LYS A 194 1.04 7.45 1.57
C LYS A 194 0.90 8.94 1.83
N GLU A 195 1.73 9.51 2.71
CA GLU A 195 1.66 10.93 3.05
C GLU A 195 1.96 11.81 1.83
N ILE A 196 3.01 11.48 1.08
CA ILE A 196 3.37 12.22 -0.13
C ILE A 196 2.26 12.09 -1.17
N THR A 197 1.70 10.89 -1.38
CA THR A 197 0.60 10.66 -2.31
C THR A 197 -0.62 11.49 -1.93
N LYS A 198 -1.02 11.47 -0.66
CA LYS A 198 -2.14 12.27 -0.15
C LYS A 198 -1.94 13.76 -0.41
N ASN A 199 -0.73 14.28 -0.17
CA ASN A 199 -0.42 15.69 -0.42
C ASN A 199 -0.38 16.02 -1.92
N TYR A 200 0.23 15.16 -2.74
CA TYR A 200 0.30 15.33 -4.19
C TYR A 200 -1.09 15.36 -4.83
N ARG A 201 -2.03 14.55 -4.33
CA ARG A 201 -3.38 14.42 -4.90
C ARG A 201 -4.34 15.57 -4.61
N LYS A 202 -4.09 16.42 -3.61
CA LYS A 202 -5.07 17.44 -3.14
C LYS A 202 -5.62 18.32 -4.27
N ASP A 203 -4.77 18.69 -5.22
CA ASP A 203 -5.09 19.61 -6.30
C ASP A 203 -4.98 18.96 -7.69
N ARG A 204 -5.09 17.62 -7.76
CA ARG A 204 -4.92 16.85 -9.00
C ARG A 204 -6.18 16.08 -9.35
N ASP A 205 -6.49 16.05 -10.65
CA ASP A 205 -7.53 15.17 -11.17
C ASP A 205 -7.11 13.70 -11.02
N TRP A 206 -8.00 12.82 -10.57
CA TRP A 206 -7.68 11.41 -10.34
C TRP A 206 -7.40 10.63 -11.64
N ARG A 207 -7.71 11.20 -12.80
CA ARG A 207 -7.47 10.58 -14.11
C ARG A 207 -6.05 10.83 -14.64
N VAL A 208 -5.20 11.54 -13.89
CA VAL A 208 -3.79 11.68 -14.24
C VAL A 208 -3.01 10.40 -13.93
N LYS A 209 -1.93 10.17 -14.66
CA LYS A 209 -0.93 9.16 -14.31
C LYS A 209 -0.23 9.54 -13.01
N LYS A 210 0.11 8.54 -12.19
CA LYS A 210 0.85 8.75 -10.95
C LYS A 210 2.25 9.29 -11.25
N PRO A 211 2.79 10.18 -10.40
CA PRO A 211 4.16 10.67 -10.55
C PRO A 211 5.17 9.61 -10.11
N HIS A 212 6.39 9.73 -10.63
CA HIS A 212 7.53 9.02 -10.08
C HIS A 212 8.06 9.81 -8.87
N ILE A 213 8.11 9.16 -7.71
CA ILE A 213 8.62 9.77 -6.48
C ILE A 213 9.98 9.15 -6.17
N MET A 214 10.98 10.00 -5.94
CA MET A 214 12.31 9.56 -5.56
C MET A 214 12.72 10.22 -4.24
N LEU A 215 13.01 9.41 -3.23
CA LEU A 215 13.43 9.85 -1.91
C LEU A 215 14.91 9.66 -1.71
N ASN A 216 15.55 10.60 -1.04
CA ASN A 216 16.85 10.35 -0.44
C ASN A 216 16.69 9.29 0.68
N GLN A 217 17.43 8.19 0.56
CA GLN A 217 17.40 7.06 1.49
C GLN A 217 17.73 7.46 2.95
N ASP A 218 18.50 8.54 3.11
CA ASP A 218 19.01 9.05 4.37
C ASP A 218 18.26 10.31 4.84
N ASN A 219 17.35 10.90 4.05
CA ASN A 219 16.49 12.00 4.50
C ASN A 219 15.24 12.10 3.63
N PHE A 220 14.08 11.61 4.10
CA PHE A 220 12.85 11.60 3.29
C PHE A 220 12.30 13.01 2.94
N THR A 221 12.71 14.05 3.68
CA THR A 221 12.36 15.44 3.34
C THR A 221 13.04 15.88 2.04
N HIS A 222 14.18 15.28 1.72
CA HIS A 222 14.87 15.44 0.44
C HIS A 222 14.26 14.49 -0.58
N ARG A 223 13.35 15.03 -1.39
CA ARG A 223 12.62 14.25 -2.40
C ARG A 223 12.49 14.99 -3.72
N PHE A 224 12.27 14.22 -4.78
CA PHE A 224 11.78 14.70 -6.05
C PHE A 224 10.46 14.02 -6.39
N ILE A 225 9.55 14.78 -6.99
CA ILE A 225 8.30 14.30 -7.55
C ILE A 225 8.34 14.68 -9.03
N PHE A 226 8.32 13.68 -9.90
CA PHE A 226 8.38 13.86 -11.35
C PHE A 226 7.05 13.43 -11.96
N ASP A 227 6.31 14.41 -12.49
CA ASP A 227 5.13 14.14 -13.29
C ASP A 227 5.58 13.56 -14.64
N SER A 228 4.87 12.52 -15.12
CA SER A 228 5.02 12.06 -16.50
C SER A 228 4.35 13.07 -17.40
N ASN A 229 5.08 14.06 -17.91
CA ASN A 229 4.51 15.10 -18.77
C ASN A 229 4.59 14.72 -20.25
N TRP A 230 3.53 15.05 -20.99
CA TRP A 230 3.49 14.99 -22.44
C TRP A 230 3.55 16.39 -23.03
N VAL A 231 4.29 16.52 -24.13
CA VAL A 231 4.17 17.65 -25.05
C VAL A 231 3.36 17.15 -26.23
N LEU A 232 2.13 17.64 -26.36
CA LEU A 232 1.26 17.32 -27.48
C LEU A 232 1.40 18.40 -28.54
N VAL A 233 1.75 17.99 -29.76
CA VAL A 233 1.84 18.86 -30.92
C VAL A 233 0.65 18.57 -31.84
N PHE A 234 -0.14 19.60 -32.15
CA PHE A 234 -1.33 19.50 -33.00
C PHE A 234 -1.54 20.84 -33.72
N ASP A 235 -1.91 20.82 -35.00
CA ASP A 235 -2.22 22.05 -35.76
C ASP A 235 -1.17 23.17 -35.65
N HIS A 236 0.13 22.81 -35.62
CA HIS A 236 1.26 23.72 -35.39
C HIS A 236 1.27 24.43 -34.02
N LEU A 237 0.45 23.98 -33.08
CA LEU A 237 0.42 24.37 -31.67
C LEU A 237 1.07 23.28 -30.81
N GLU A 238 1.48 23.68 -29.61
CA GLU A 238 1.95 22.76 -28.58
C GLU A 238 1.22 23.02 -27.26
N THR A 239 0.95 21.94 -26.53
CA THR A 239 0.48 22.03 -25.14
C THR A 239 1.19 21.00 -24.28
N MET A 240 1.54 21.39 -23.06
CA MET A 240 2.12 20.49 -22.08
C MET A 240 1.07 20.12 -21.05
N LEU A 241 0.95 18.83 -20.76
CA LEU A 241 0.07 18.31 -19.72
C LEU A 241 0.68 17.10 -19.04
N ILE A 242 0.20 16.80 -17.83
CA ILE A 242 0.46 15.52 -17.18
C ILE A 242 -0.22 14.43 -18.01
N GLN A 243 0.52 13.36 -18.30
CA GLN A 243 0.03 12.18 -18.99
C GLN A 243 -1.22 11.66 -18.28
N PRO A 244 -2.34 11.44 -19.00
CA PRO A 244 -3.50 10.80 -18.41
C PRO A 244 -3.25 9.31 -18.15
N ASN A 245 -4.00 8.74 -17.23
CA ASN A 245 -4.12 7.30 -17.08
C ASN A 245 -5.31 6.81 -17.92
N ASP A 246 -5.03 6.02 -18.95
CA ASP A 246 -6.06 5.54 -19.89
C ASP A 246 -7.15 4.70 -19.20
N VAL A 247 -6.78 3.86 -18.22
CA VAL A 247 -7.74 3.05 -17.46
C VAL A 247 -8.70 3.97 -16.69
N ALA A 248 -8.16 5.00 -16.03
CA ALA A 248 -8.95 5.97 -15.31
C ALA A 248 -9.87 6.79 -16.24
N LEU A 249 -9.36 7.24 -17.40
CA LEU A 249 -10.17 7.96 -18.39
C LEU A 249 -11.34 7.12 -18.90
N TYR A 250 -11.07 5.89 -19.35
CA TYR A 250 -12.10 5.00 -19.90
C TYR A 250 -13.09 4.54 -18.83
N SER A 251 -12.61 4.20 -17.64
CA SER A 251 -13.50 3.83 -16.54
C SER A 251 -14.40 5.00 -16.12
N ASN A 252 -13.88 6.23 -16.03
CA ASN A 252 -14.69 7.41 -15.73
C ASN A 252 -15.79 7.66 -16.76
N ILE A 253 -15.51 7.46 -18.06
CA ILE A 253 -16.54 7.56 -19.10
C ILE A 253 -17.61 6.49 -18.86
N SER A 254 -17.19 5.23 -18.66
CA SER A 254 -18.10 4.12 -18.40
C SER A 254 -19.00 4.38 -17.20
N GLU A 255 -18.43 4.83 -16.08
CA GLU A 255 -19.17 5.09 -14.85
C GLU A 255 -20.16 6.23 -14.99
N ARG A 256 -19.75 7.34 -15.63
CA ARG A 256 -20.66 8.47 -15.89
C ARG A 256 -21.85 8.04 -16.73
N CYS A 257 -21.60 7.32 -17.83
CA CYS A 257 -22.67 6.82 -18.70
C CYS A 257 -23.53 5.77 -17.97
N LEU A 258 -22.92 4.88 -17.17
CA LEU A 258 -23.65 3.88 -16.40
C LEU A 258 -24.59 4.51 -15.35
N LYS A 259 -24.11 5.54 -14.66
CA LYS A 259 -24.92 6.31 -13.69
C LYS A 259 -26.08 6.99 -14.40
N GLN A 260 -25.83 7.67 -15.51
CA GLN A 260 -26.86 8.32 -16.31
C GLN A 260 -27.89 7.30 -16.84
N ALA A 261 -27.43 6.17 -17.39
CA ALA A 261 -28.30 5.10 -17.87
C ALA A 261 -29.15 4.52 -16.74
N ARG A 262 -28.59 4.31 -15.54
CA ARG A 262 -29.34 3.81 -14.39
C ARG A 262 -30.42 4.79 -13.96
N GLU A 263 -30.08 6.07 -13.81
CA GLU A 263 -31.04 7.10 -13.46
C GLU A 263 -32.17 7.22 -14.50
N PHE A 264 -31.83 7.16 -15.80
CA PHE A 264 -32.80 7.16 -16.89
C PHE A 264 -33.69 5.92 -16.83
N TYR A 265 -33.09 4.74 -16.67
CA TYR A 265 -33.80 3.47 -16.60
C TYR A 265 -34.83 3.47 -15.46
N ASP A 266 -34.42 3.85 -14.26
CA ASP A 266 -35.28 3.82 -13.07
C ASP A 266 -36.44 4.83 -13.17
N LYS A 267 -36.21 6.00 -13.77
CA LYS A 267 -37.20 7.08 -13.89
C LYS A 267 -38.14 6.93 -15.08
N VAL A 268 -37.65 6.41 -16.20
CA VAL A 268 -38.34 6.46 -17.50
C VAL A 268 -38.73 5.08 -18.00
N ILE A 269 -37.79 4.13 -18.02
CA ILE A 269 -37.99 2.81 -18.63
C ILE A 269 -38.76 1.88 -17.68
N LEU A 270 -38.27 1.69 -16.45
CA LEU A 270 -38.81 0.75 -15.49
C LEU A 270 -40.29 0.98 -15.13
N PRO A 271 -40.79 2.23 -14.96
CA PRO A 271 -42.21 2.47 -14.70
C PRO A 271 -43.13 1.95 -15.80
N ARG A 272 -42.68 1.97 -17.07
CA ARG A 272 -43.47 1.50 -18.23
C ARG A 272 -43.62 -0.02 -18.26
N HIS A 273 -42.64 -0.74 -17.73
CA HIS A 273 -42.69 -2.21 -17.65
C HIS A 273 -43.73 -2.73 -16.65
N LYS A 274 -44.36 -1.86 -15.84
CA LYS A 274 -45.42 -2.25 -14.89
C LYS A 274 -46.83 -2.29 -15.50
N GLN A 275 -47.04 -1.71 -16.69
CA GLN A 275 -48.35 -1.59 -17.33
C GLN A 275 -48.27 -1.99 -18.81
N TRP A 276 -48.17 -3.28 -19.10
CA TRP A 276 -48.27 -3.74 -20.48
C TRP A 276 -49.74 -3.72 -20.94
N SER A 277 -50.11 -2.77 -21.80
CA SER A 277 -51.47 -2.62 -22.34
C SER A 277 -51.66 -3.15 -23.76
N GLY A 278 -50.64 -3.81 -24.34
CA GLY A 278 -50.74 -4.46 -25.66
C GLY A 278 -50.67 -3.54 -26.88
N SER A 279 -50.53 -2.23 -26.68
CA SER A 279 -50.30 -1.26 -27.76
C SER A 279 -48.81 -0.92 -27.91
N PHE A 280 -48.35 -0.69 -29.15
CA PHE A 280 -46.99 -0.24 -29.41
C PHE A 280 -46.75 1.13 -28.76
N PRO A 281 -45.57 1.39 -28.18
CA PRO A 281 -45.24 2.72 -27.66
C PRO A 281 -45.31 3.78 -28.77
N SER A 282 -45.69 5.00 -28.42
CA SER A 282 -45.64 6.13 -29.37
C SER A 282 -44.22 6.38 -29.89
N LEU A 283 -44.08 7.06 -31.03
CA LEU A 283 -42.76 7.39 -31.59
C LEU A 283 -41.90 8.21 -30.61
N GLU A 284 -42.52 9.09 -29.82
CA GLU A 284 -41.83 9.85 -28.77
C GLU A 284 -41.27 8.93 -27.67
N ILE A 285 -42.06 7.94 -27.23
CA ILE A 285 -41.59 6.95 -26.24
C ILE A 285 -40.48 6.08 -26.84
N GLN A 286 -40.59 5.68 -28.11
CA GLN A 286 -39.54 4.90 -28.78
C GLN A 286 -38.22 5.67 -28.86
N LYS A 287 -38.26 6.99 -29.09
CA LYS A 287 -37.06 7.85 -29.07
C LYS A 287 -36.31 7.73 -27.74
N GLU A 288 -37.02 7.75 -26.62
CA GLU A 288 -36.39 7.65 -25.30
C GLU A 288 -35.71 6.28 -25.04
N TYR A 289 -36.19 5.21 -25.68
CA TYR A 289 -35.46 3.93 -25.68
C TYR A 289 -34.15 4.04 -26.45
N TYR A 290 -34.13 4.74 -27.59
CA TYR A 290 -32.90 4.98 -28.35
C TYR A 290 -31.90 5.83 -27.56
N ASP A 291 -32.37 6.91 -26.92
CA ASP A 291 -31.55 7.76 -26.05
C ASP A 291 -30.93 6.93 -24.91
N TYR A 292 -31.71 6.03 -24.28
CA TYR A 292 -31.19 5.10 -23.28
C TYR A 292 -30.13 4.15 -23.87
N PHE A 293 -30.40 3.58 -25.05
CA PHE A 293 -29.49 2.64 -25.70
C PHE A 293 -28.14 3.25 -26.02
N GLU A 294 -28.11 4.48 -26.52
CA GLU A 294 -26.87 5.22 -26.77
C GLU A 294 -26.00 5.30 -25.50
N ILE A 295 -26.59 5.72 -24.38
CA ILE A 295 -25.88 5.89 -23.11
C ILE A 295 -25.34 4.56 -22.57
N ILE A 296 -26.16 3.49 -22.56
CA ILE A 296 -25.72 2.19 -22.01
C ILE A 296 -24.71 1.49 -22.93
N ILE A 297 -24.81 1.69 -24.25
CA ILE A 297 -23.82 1.18 -25.22
C ILE A 297 -22.45 1.82 -24.97
N GLU A 298 -22.40 3.14 -24.76
CA GLU A 298 -21.16 3.82 -24.38
C GLU A 298 -20.56 3.23 -23.11
N ALA A 299 -21.39 3.00 -22.09
CA ALA A 299 -20.94 2.43 -20.82
C ALA A 299 -20.30 1.04 -21.01
N VAL A 300 -20.92 0.17 -21.83
CA VAL A 300 -20.41 -1.17 -22.17
C VAL A 300 -19.07 -1.09 -22.91
N ILE A 301 -18.97 -0.25 -23.93
CA ILE A 301 -17.75 -0.10 -24.74
C ILE A 301 -16.60 0.36 -23.85
N PHE A 302 -16.80 1.42 -23.07
CA PHE A 302 -15.73 2.00 -22.27
C PHE A 302 -15.34 1.14 -21.05
N ALA A 303 -16.26 0.35 -20.48
CA ALA A 303 -15.91 -0.64 -19.45
C ALA A 303 -14.93 -1.69 -20.00
N TYR A 304 -15.22 -2.25 -21.18
CA TYR A 304 -14.32 -3.21 -21.80
C TYR A 304 -13.00 -2.57 -22.23
N THR A 305 -13.04 -1.36 -22.78
CA THR A 305 -11.82 -0.61 -23.18
C THR A 305 -10.92 -0.30 -21.98
N ALA A 306 -11.49 0.02 -20.81
CA ALA A 306 -10.73 0.17 -19.57
C ALA A 306 -9.98 -1.11 -19.19
N LEU A 307 -10.61 -2.28 -19.35
CA LEU A 307 -9.96 -3.57 -19.09
C LEU A 307 -8.87 -3.92 -20.10
N GLU A 308 -9.05 -3.58 -21.38
CA GLU A 308 -7.99 -3.73 -22.39
C GLU A 308 -6.77 -2.86 -22.06
N ALA A 309 -7.00 -1.58 -21.74
CA ALA A 309 -5.93 -0.67 -21.32
C ALA A 309 -5.21 -1.21 -20.07
N PHE A 310 -5.98 -1.68 -19.09
CA PHE A 310 -5.43 -2.25 -17.87
C PHE A 310 -4.60 -3.52 -18.12
N ALA A 311 -5.08 -4.41 -18.97
CA ALA A 311 -4.36 -5.61 -19.34
C ALA A 311 -3.01 -5.30 -20.01
N ASN A 312 -2.97 -4.26 -20.86
CA ASN A 312 -1.74 -3.83 -21.53
C ASN A 312 -0.73 -3.20 -20.57
N ILE A 313 -1.20 -2.42 -19.58
CA ILE A 313 -0.36 -1.89 -18.49
C ILE A 313 0.28 -3.01 -17.69
N CYS A 314 -0.46 -4.09 -17.41
CA CYS A 314 0.04 -5.23 -16.65
C CYS A 314 1.17 -5.99 -17.35
N ILE A 315 1.43 -5.78 -18.64
CA ILE A 315 2.48 -6.48 -19.39
C ILE A 315 3.76 -5.64 -19.35
N PRO A 316 4.83 -6.09 -18.67
CA PRO A 316 6.08 -5.34 -18.60
C PRO A 316 6.77 -5.21 -19.96
N PHE A 317 7.53 -4.13 -20.14
CA PHE A 317 8.41 -4.01 -21.29
C PHE A 317 9.46 -5.13 -21.29
N GLY A 318 9.62 -5.81 -22.43
CA GLY A 318 10.52 -6.97 -22.56
C GLY A 318 9.96 -8.30 -22.07
N TRP A 319 8.72 -8.36 -21.58
CA TRP A 319 8.07 -9.65 -21.32
C TRP A 319 7.68 -10.33 -22.63
N GLU A 320 7.93 -11.64 -22.70
CA GLU A 320 7.67 -12.45 -23.89
C GLU A 320 6.74 -13.62 -23.56
N TYR A 321 5.78 -13.86 -24.45
CA TYR A 321 4.90 -15.03 -24.38
C TYR A 321 5.28 -16.04 -25.44
N GLN A 322 5.47 -17.30 -25.05
CA GLN A 322 5.76 -18.38 -25.98
C GLN A 322 4.54 -19.30 -26.15
N THR A 323 4.20 -19.60 -27.39
CA THR A 323 3.25 -20.67 -27.74
C THR A 323 3.95 -21.71 -28.61
N GLU A 324 3.57 -22.98 -28.47
CA GLU A 324 4.04 -24.05 -29.33
C GLU A 324 2.86 -24.69 -30.05
N ALA A 325 2.93 -24.73 -31.38
CA ALA A 325 1.94 -25.39 -32.22
C ALA A 325 2.67 -26.16 -33.33
N ASN A 326 2.34 -27.43 -33.50
CA ASN A 326 2.95 -28.30 -34.53
C ASN A 326 4.50 -28.30 -34.50
N GLY A 327 5.11 -28.24 -33.31
CA GLY A 327 6.57 -28.19 -33.12
C GLY A 327 7.22 -26.83 -33.44
N VAL A 328 6.45 -25.82 -33.83
CA VAL A 328 6.93 -24.45 -34.06
C VAL A 328 6.69 -23.61 -32.81
N LYS A 329 7.78 -23.11 -32.22
CA LYS A 329 7.75 -22.16 -31.11
C LYS A 329 7.63 -20.75 -31.67
N THR A 330 6.55 -20.06 -31.29
CA THR A 330 6.35 -18.64 -31.61
C THR A 330 6.48 -17.81 -30.34
N ILE A 331 7.33 -16.78 -30.39
CA ILE A 331 7.55 -15.84 -29.30
C ILE A 331 6.86 -14.53 -29.66
N TYR A 332 6.06 -14.00 -28.73
CA TYR A 332 5.33 -12.74 -28.88
C TYR A 332 5.89 -11.71 -27.91
N SER A 333 6.36 -10.58 -28.43
CA SER A 333 6.69 -9.39 -27.64
C SER A 333 5.44 -8.74 -27.06
N LYS A 334 5.61 -7.80 -26.12
CA LYS A 334 4.53 -6.97 -25.59
C LYS A 334 3.62 -6.40 -26.68
N GLU A 335 4.18 -5.75 -27.69
CA GLU A 335 3.40 -5.11 -28.77
C GLU A 335 2.61 -6.14 -29.60
N ALA A 336 3.19 -7.34 -29.79
CA ALA A 336 2.51 -8.43 -30.47
C ALA A 336 1.38 -9.00 -29.62
N ILE A 337 1.57 -9.10 -28.30
CA ILE A 337 0.56 -9.55 -27.35
C ILE A 337 -0.64 -8.60 -27.34
N GLU A 338 -0.38 -7.30 -27.22
CA GLU A 338 -1.40 -6.25 -27.14
C GLU A 338 -2.34 -6.28 -28.36
N ARG A 339 -1.79 -6.58 -29.55
CA ARG A 339 -2.52 -6.59 -30.82
C ARG A 339 -3.19 -7.92 -31.17
N LYS A 340 -2.57 -9.06 -30.83
CA LYS A 340 -2.97 -10.37 -31.37
C LYS A 340 -3.82 -11.21 -30.41
N PHE A 341 -3.75 -10.96 -29.11
CA PHE A 341 -4.43 -11.79 -28.13
C PHE A 341 -5.74 -11.13 -27.67
N PRO A 342 -6.86 -11.87 -27.63
CA PRO A 342 -8.09 -11.35 -27.04
C PRO A 342 -7.92 -11.14 -25.53
N LEU A 343 -8.64 -10.19 -24.96
CA LEU A 343 -8.55 -9.86 -23.53
C LEU A 343 -8.72 -11.08 -22.62
N ARG A 344 -9.67 -11.97 -22.95
CA ARG A 344 -9.88 -13.23 -22.22
C ARG A 344 -8.60 -14.06 -22.11
N ASP A 345 -7.84 -14.18 -23.20
CA ASP A 345 -6.56 -14.90 -23.21
C ASP A 345 -5.47 -14.11 -22.50
N LYS A 346 -5.46 -12.77 -22.60
CA LYS A 346 -4.55 -11.93 -21.81
C LYS A 346 -4.71 -12.22 -20.32
N PHE A 347 -5.93 -12.22 -19.79
CA PHE A 347 -6.16 -12.53 -18.37
C PHE A 347 -5.79 -13.97 -17.99
N LYS A 348 -6.24 -14.98 -18.75
CA LYS A 348 -6.03 -16.39 -18.39
C LYS A 348 -4.59 -16.87 -18.53
N LYS A 349 -3.90 -16.43 -19.59
CA LYS A 349 -2.64 -17.05 -20.05
C LYS A 349 -1.42 -16.15 -19.85
N ILE A 350 -1.59 -14.84 -19.97
CA ILE A 350 -0.48 -13.87 -19.98
C ILE A 350 -0.34 -13.18 -18.63
N ILE A 351 -1.40 -12.54 -18.14
CA ILE A 351 -1.38 -11.75 -16.90
C ILE A 351 -1.24 -12.66 -15.69
N ARG A 352 -1.88 -13.84 -15.72
CA ARG A 352 -1.81 -14.82 -14.63
C ARG A 352 -0.36 -15.15 -14.19
N PRO A 353 0.57 -15.56 -15.06
CA PRO A 353 1.96 -15.79 -14.65
C PRO A 353 2.71 -14.50 -14.32
N ILE A 354 2.37 -13.35 -14.92
CA ILE A 354 3.02 -12.07 -14.61
C ILE A 354 2.72 -11.61 -13.18
N LEU A 355 1.45 -11.67 -12.78
CA LEU A 355 0.97 -11.17 -11.49
C LEU A 355 0.82 -12.26 -10.42
N ASN A 356 1.19 -13.51 -10.74
CA ASN A 356 1.06 -14.67 -9.85
C ASN A 356 -0.36 -14.81 -9.27
N THR A 357 -1.37 -14.88 -10.15
CA THR A 357 -2.78 -15.03 -9.75
C THR A 357 -3.27 -16.47 -9.81
N SER A 358 -4.35 -16.75 -9.08
CA SER A 358 -5.23 -17.89 -9.33
C SER A 358 -5.73 -17.90 -10.79
N ASP A 359 -6.31 -19.01 -11.24
CA ASP A 359 -7.00 -19.03 -12.53
C ASP A 359 -8.19 -18.07 -12.46
N PRO A 360 -8.19 -16.97 -13.23
CA PRO A 360 -9.25 -15.97 -13.15
C PRO A 360 -10.61 -16.53 -13.54
N SER A 361 -10.68 -17.67 -14.25
CA SER A 361 -11.95 -18.30 -14.60
C SER A 361 -12.68 -18.98 -13.45
N GLN A 362 -12.03 -19.10 -12.29
CA GLN A 362 -12.66 -19.56 -11.05
C GLN A 362 -13.15 -18.39 -10.17
N GLU A 363 -12.86 -17.15 -10.56
CA GLU A 363 -13.29 -15.98 -9.82
C GLU A 363 -14.76 -15.66 -10.11
N ASN A 364 -15.45 -15.14 -9.11
CA ASN A 364 -16.87 -14.79 -9.15
C ASN A 364 -17.23 -13.71 -10.20
N TRP A 365 -16.29 -12.82 -10.53
CA TRP A 365 -16.46 -11.78 -11.56
C TRP A 365 -16.31 -12.31 -13.00
N TRP A 366 -15.82 -13.53 -13.21
CA TRP A 366 -15.46 -14.03 -14.53
C TRP A 366 -16.64 -14.18 -15.49
N MET A 367 -17.78 -14.68 -14.99
CA MET A 367 -18.97 -14.86 -15.82
C MET A 367 -19.47 -13.50 -16.35
N SER A 368 -19.60 -12.51 -15.46
CA SER A 368 -19.95 -11.13 -15.80
C SER A 368 -18.95 -10.50 -16.78
N PHE A 369 -17.65 -10.78 -16.64
CA PHE A 369 -16.62 -10.37 -17.60
C PHE A 369 -16.88 -10.97 -18.99
N THR A 370 -17.15 -12.27 -19.07
CA THR A 370 -17.43 -12.90 -20.36
C THR A 370 -18.71 -12.39 -21.01
N GLU A 371 -19.72 -12.04 -20.22
CA GLU A 371 -20.94 -11.40 -20.71
C GLU A 371 -20.66 -10.00 -21.25
N LEU A 372 -19.85 -9.20 -20.54
CA LEU A 372 -19.41 -7.87 -20.98
C LEU A 372 -18.67 -7.95 -22.31
N GLU A 373 -17.73 -8.90 -22.44
CA GLU A 373 -16.98 -9.14 -23.67
C GLU A 373 -17.90 -9.50 -24.84
N ASN A 374 -18.81 -10.46 -24.62
CA ASN A 374 -19.73 -10.92 -25.66
C ASN A 374 -20.63 -9.76 -26.11
N LEU A 375 -21.18 -9.00 -25.17
CA LEU A 375 -22.06 -7.87 -25.48
C LEU A 375 -21.31 -6.77 -26.24
N ARG A 376 -20.11 -6.39 -25.79
CA ARG A 376 -19.26 -5.43 -26.51
C ARG A 376 -18.97 -5.91 -27.93
N ASN A 377 -18.65 -7.19 -28.12
CA ASN A 377 -18.40 -7.74 -29.45
C ASN A 377 -19.65 -7.72 -30.34
N GLU A 378 -20.83 -7.97 -29.78
CA GLU A 378 -22.10 -7.89 -30.52
C GLU A 378 -22.52 -6.46 -30.87
N ILE A 379 -22.07 -5.46 -30.10
CA ILE A 379 -22.24 -4.04 -30.40
C ILE A 379 -21.29 -3.63 -31.52
N ILE A 380 -19.98 -3.90 -31.39
CA ILE A 380 -18.95 -3.46 -32.35
C ILE A 380 -19.02 -4.24 -33.67
N HIS A 381 -19.26 -5.55 -33.61
CA HIS A 381 -19.38 -6.43 -34.77
C HIS A 381 -20.84 -6.82 -35.00
N THR A 382 -21.71 -5.80 -35.10
CA THR A 382 -23.16 -5.96 -35.18
C THR A 382 -23.58 -6.95 -36.27
N LYS A 383 -24.34 -7.97 -35.86
CA LYS A 383 -25.03 -8.91 -36.76
C LYS A 383 -26.53 -8.74 -36.62
N GLN A 384 -27.25 -8.70 -37.74
CA GLN A 384 -28.70 -8.49 -37.75
C GLN A 384 -29.47 -9.61 -37.04
N SER A 385 -29.02 -10.86 -37.17
CA SER A 385 -29.65 -12.05 -36.59
C SER A 385 -29.72 -12.07 -35.06
N LYS A 386 -29.03 -11.16 -34.37
CA LYS A 386 -28.98 -11.05 -32.91
C LYS A 386 -29.44 -9.69 -32.38
N SER A 387 -30.01 -8.86 -33.24
CA SER A 387 -30.27 -7.45 -32.89
C SER A 387 -31.27 -7.32 -31.74
N GLU A 388 -32.39 -8.04 -31.82
CA GLU A 388 -33.43 -7.99 -30.79
C GLU A 388 -32.94 -8.50 -29.43
N GLU A 389 -32.24 -9.63 -29.41
CA GLU A 389 -31.64 -10.21 -28.20
C GLU A 389 -30.65 -9.24 -27.53
N ARG A 390 -29.80 -8.58 -28.33
CA ARG A 390 -28.84 -7.59 -27.84
C ARG A 390 -29.53 -6.41 -27.16
N TYR A 391 -30.52 -5.81 -27.81
CA TYR A 391 -31.26 -4.68 -27.23
C TYR A 391 -32.10 -5.10 -26.02
N ALA A 392 -32.66 -6.30 -26.00
CA ALA A 392 -33.32 -6.86 -24.82
C ALA A 392 -32.35 -7.02 -23.64
N LYS A 393 -31.12 -7.49 -23.90
CA LYS A 393 -30.07 -7.59 -22.86
C LYS A 393 -29.68 -6.20 -22.32
N LEU A 394 -29.61 -5.17 -23.15
CA LEU A 394 -29.32 -3.79 -22.72
C LEU A 394 -30.43 -3.20 -21.82
N LEU A 395 -31.68 -3.67 -21.94
CA LEU A 395 -32.78 -3.31 -21.04
C LEU A 395 -32.82 -4.14 -19.75
N SER A 396 -32.05 -5.23 -19.65
CA SER A 396 -32.08 -6.08 -18.45
C SER A 396 -31.39 -5.40 -17.28
N GLN A 397 -31.93 -5.52 -16.07
CA GLN A 397 -31.30 -4.93 -14.86
C GLN A 397 -29.89 -5.48 -14.59
N SER A 398 -29.56 -6.69 -15.06
CA SER A 398 -28.23 -7.27 -14.88
C SER A 398 -27.15 -6.52 -15.67
N ILE A 399 -27.52 -5.71 -16.69
CA ILE A 399 -26.56 -4.92 -17.47
C ILE A 399 -25.69 -4.04 -16.58
N PHE A 400 -26.28 -3.47 -15.53
CA PHE A 400 -25.55 -2.57 -14.65
C PHE A 400 -24.44 -3.27 -13.88
N ASN A 401 -24.68 -4.52 -13.45
CA ASN A 401 -23.67 -5.31 -12.77
C ASN A 401 -22.60 -5.79 -13.76
N ILE A 402 -23.01 -6.20 -14.97
CA ILE A 402 -22.09 -6.61 -16.04
C ILE A 402 -21.11 -5.49 -16.39
N VAL A 403 -21.60 -4.26 -16.55
CA VAL A 403 -20.75 -3.09 -16.85
C VAL A 403 -19.89 -2.72 -15.65
N LYS A 404 -20.46 -2.65 -14.44
CA LYS A 404 -19.72 -2.28 -13.22
C LYS A 404 -18.57 -3.26 -12.90
N ASN A 405 -18.72 -4.53 -13.28
CA ASN A 405 -17.76 -5.60 -13.05
C ASN A 405 -16.32 -5.27 -13.48
N HIS A 406 -16.10 -4.35 -14.43
CA HIS A 406 -14.75 -3.92 -14.80
C HIS A 406 -13.96 -3.35 -13.61
N GLN A 407 -14.62 -2.64 -12.68
CA GLN A 407 -13.98 -2.10 -11.48
C GLN A 407 -13.50 -3.22 -10.56
N ASP A 408 -14.33 -4.25 -10.36
CA ASP A 408 -14.00 -5.41 -9.51
C ASP A 408 -12.78 -6.17 -10.04
N ILE A 409 -12.66 -6.29 -11.37
CA ILE A 409 -11.50 -6.92 -12.03
C ILE A 409 -10.22 -6.12 -11.80
N ILE A 410 -10.28 -4.79 -12.00
CA ILE A 410 -9.12 -3.90 -11.80
C ILE A 410 -8.67 -3.97 -10.34
N GLN A 411 -9.60 -3.95 -9.38
CA GLN A 411 -9.31 -4.07 -7.95
C GLN A 411 -8.72 -5.44 -7.59
N PHE A 412 -9.27 -6.53 -8.15
CA PHE A 412 -8.75 -7.89 -7.98
C PHE A 412 -7.26 -7.96 -8.37
N TYR A 413 -6.90 -7.48 -9.56
CA TYR A 413 -5.51 -7.50 -10.00
C TYR A 413 -4.63 -6.48 -9.26
N GLY A 414 -5.19 -5.36 -8.81
CA GLY A 414 -4.50 -4.40 -7.93
C GLY A 414 -3.94 -5.05 -6.66
N LYS A 415 -4.69 -5.99 -6.06
CA LYS A 415 -4.23 -6.78 -4.90
C LYS A 415 -2.99 -7.61 -5.19
N HIS A 416 -2.94 -8.21 -6.38
CA HIS A 416 -1.81 -9.04 -6.79
C HIS A 416 -0.60 -8.18 -7.17
N ILE A 417 -0.84 -7.04 -7.84
CA ILE A 417 0.18 -6.03 -8.14
C ILE A 417 0.83 -5.55 -6.84
N SER A 418 0.04 -5.13 -5.84
CA SER A 418 0.58 -4.61 -4.57
C SER A 418 1.39 -5.63 -3.78
N LYS A 419 1.15 -6.93 -3.99
CA LYS A 419 1.83 -8.01 -3.28
C LYS A 419 3.07 -8.54 -4.01
N TYR A 420 3.01 -8.67 -5.34
CA TYR A 420 4.01 -9.41 -6.11
C TYR A 420 4.73 -8.57 -7.18
N LYS A 421 4.17 -7.42 -7.57
CA LYS A 421 4.64 -6.57 -8.67
C LYS A 421 4.46 -5.10 -8.36
N THR A 422 5.03 -4.65 -7.25
CA THR A 422 4.88 -3.29 -6.73
C THR A 422 5.33 -2.21 -7.70
N GLU A 423 6.24 -2.53 -8.63
CA GLU A 423 6.67 -1.64 -9.72
C GLU A 423 5.52 -1.22 -10.64
N LEU A 424 4.47 -2.03 -10.80
CA LEU A 424 3.30 -1.70 -11.62
C LEU A 424 2.32 -0.77 -10.91
N LEU A 425 2.48 -0.52 -9.61
CA LEU A 425 1.59 0.40 -8.88
C LEU A 425 1.67 1.84 -9.38
N GLU A 426 2.80 2.24 -9.98
CA GLU A 426 2.96 3.57 -10.59
C GLU A 426 2.09 3.74 -11.84
N GLU A 427 1.84 2.66 -12.58
CA GLU A 427 0.96 2.67 -13.76
C GLU A 427 -0.52 2.39 -13.40
N TYR A 428 -0.77 1.91 -12.18
CA TYR A 428 -2.11 1.59 -11.69
C TYR A 428 -2.96 2.87 -11.52
N PRO A 429 -4.25 2.89 -11.92
CA PRO A 429 -5.11 4.06 -11.79
C PRO A 429 -5.40 4.44 -10.34
N TYR A 430 -5.66 5.73 -10.07
CA TYR A 430 -6.25 6.17 -8.81
C TYR A 430 -7.74 5.78 -8.69
N GLU A 431 -8.26 5.74 -7.46
CA GLU A 431 -9.66 5.42 -7.11
C GLU A 431 -10.03 3.94 -7.30
N PHE A 432 -9.04 3.05 -7.38
CA PHE A 432 -9.23 1.59 -7.43
C PHE A 432 -8.61 0.86 -6.21
N GLY A 433 -8.39 1.58 -5.11
CA GLY A 433 -7.99 1.00 -3.82
C GLY A 433 -6.49 0.77 -3.63
N TYR A 434 -5.67 1.06 -4.64
CA TYR A 434 -4.20 0.97 -4.57
C TYR A 434 -3.58 2.28 -5.03
N ASP A 435 -4.00 3.38 -4.39
CA ASP A 435 -3.66 4.74 -4.82
C ASP A 435 -2.24 5.15 -4.40
N ASP A 436 -1.73 4.53 -3.35
CA ASP A 436 -0.43 4.85 -2.76
C ASP A 436 0.71 4.56 -3.73
N ILE A 437 1.63 5.51 -3.84
CA ILE A 437 2.86 5.37 -4.62
C ILE A 437 3.95 4.84 -3.70
N ILE A 438 4.70 3.86 -4.19
CA ILE A 438 5.89 3.36 -3.50
C ILE A 438 7.09 4.16 -4.01
N PRO A 439 7.70 5.02 -3.18
CA PRO A 439 8.78 5.86 -3.66
C PRO A 439 10.02 5.03 -4.01
N GLY A 440 10.70 5.43 -5.07
CA GLY A 440 12.06 5.00 -5.35
C GLY A 440 13.05 5.62 -4.36
N LEU A 441 14.23 5.02 -4.26
CA LEU A 441 15.30 5.45 -3.37
C LEU A 441 16.51 5.94 -4.16
N MET A 442 17.14 7.00 -3.66
CA MET A 442 18.42 7.48 -4.15
C MET A 442 19.40 7.75 -3.01
N THR A 443 20.69 7.60 -3.31
CA THR A 443 21.76 7.97 -2.40
C THR A 443 21.86 9.47 -2.25
N ASP A 444 22.45 9.94 -1.15
CA ASP A 444 22.67 11.38 -0.93
C ASP A 444 23.50 12.02 -2.06
N LYS A 445 24.53 11.32 -2.55
CA LYS A 445 25.31 11.74 -3.72
C LYS A 445 24.44 11.94 -4.97
N ASN A 446 23.55 10.99 -5.25
CA ASN A 446 22.66 11.08 -6.40
C ASN A 446 21.62 12.19 -6.23
N TYR A 447 21.10 12.37 -5.01
CA TYR A 447 20.20 13.48 -4.68
C TYR A 447 20.83 14.82 -4.99
N TRP A 448 22.02 15.11 -4.45
CA TRP A 448 22.68 16.39 -4.69
C TRP A 448 23.10 16.58 -6.14
N LYS A 449 23.47 15.51 -6.84
CA LYS A 449 23.74 15.56 -8.29
C LYS A 449 22.48 15.98 -9.06
N SER A 450 21.35 15.33 -8.82
CA SER A 450 20.07 15.66 -9.47
C SER A 450 19.58 17.05 -9.08
N TYR A 451 19.71 17.43 -7.80
CA TYR A 451 19.32 18.74 -7.30
C TYR A 451 20.07 19.87 -8.02
N LYS A 452 21.40 19.74 -8.15
CA LYS A 452 22.24 20.70 -8.88
C LYS A 452 21.86 20.78 -10.35
N SER A 453 21.63 19.63 -11.00
CA SER A 453 21.24 19.55 -12.40
C SER A 453 19.90 20.23 -12.66
N ILE A 454 18.89 19.98 -11.82
CA ILE A 454 17.54 20.55 -11.99
C ILE A 454 17.54 22.07 -11.77
N ARG A 455 18.41 22.57 -10.89
CA ARG A 455 18.52 24.00 -10.59
C ARG A 455 19.57 24.75 -11.42
N ASN A 456 20.20 24.10 -12.39
CA ASN A 456 21.27 24.66 -13.22
C ASN A 456 22.40 25.31 -12.39
N ILE A 457 22.77 24.70 -11.24
CA ILE A 457 23.84 25.21 -10.38
C ILE A 457 25.17 24.64 -10.90
N ASN A 458 25.90 25.42 -11.69
CA ASN A 458 27.28 25.11 -12.09
C ASN A 458 28.26 25.55 -11.00
N PHE A 459 29.09 24.62 -10.51
CA PHE A 459 30.36 24.97 -9.88
C PHE A 459 31.48 24.88 -10.91
N ASP A 460 31.46 25.80 -11.88
CA ASP A 460 32.72 26.23 -12.50
C ASP A 460 33.28 27.37 -11.64
N ARG A 461 33.82 26.98 -10.50
CA ARG A 461 34.93 27.67 -9.85
C ARG A 461 35.89 26.61 -9.35
N SER A 462 36.59 26.00 -10.31
CA SER A 462 38.01 25.73 -10.10
C SER A 462 38.70 27.08 -9.88
N GLY A 463 38.95 27.43 -8.62
CA GLY A 463 39.70 28.60 -8.21
C GLY A 463 39.70 28.69 -6.69
N GLU A 464 40.91 28.59 -6.11
CA GLU A 464 41.26 28.47 -4.68
C GLU A 464 41.21 27.00 -4.21
N GLU A 465 42.20 26.14 -4.49
CA GLU A 465 43.62 26.14 -4.08
C GLU A 465 43.84 26.27 -2.55
N GLU A 466 44.52 25.23 -2.03
CA GLU A 466 45.03 24.92 -0.67
C GLU A 466 44.10 24.29 0.38
#